data_AF-A0A845U0Y4-F1
#
_entry.id   AF-A0A845U0Y4-F1
#
_cell.length_a   1.000
_cell.length_b   1.000
_cell.length_c   1.000
_cell.angle_alpha   90.00
_cell.angle_beta   90.00
_cell.angle_gamma   90.00
#
_symmetry.space_group_name_H-M   'P 1'
#
loop_
_entity.id
_entity.type
_entity.pdbx_description
1 polymer ?
#
loop_
_entity_poly.entity_id
_entity_poly.type
_entity_poly.pdbx_seq_one_letter_code
_entity_poly.pdbx_strand_id
1 'polypeptide(L)'
;MSTETTNPPRIEVLSPGVKAQFEHWIATRGGVIVWKNINFSDPDAGNIFTPATTQDGKPGRDAKPRWSHEYSETVTDIKRFKFTAALKEVKRFRVGVRMGSQGMSLKVTDGGTRRIRKECAKAKEKYNAEATYRFDYETQEAVIEIVVPEKDE
;
A
#
# COMPACT_ATOMS: atom_id res chain seq x y z
N MET A 1 9.46 37.72 5.59
CA MET A 1 9.86 36.42 5.00
C MET A 1 8.91 35.38 5.56
N SER A 2 7.82 35.11 4.84
CA SER A 2 6.86 34.07 5.24
C SER A 2 7.47 32.72 4.88
N THR A 3 7.76 31.90 5.88
CA THR A 3 8.17 30.50 5.65
C THR A 3 6.97 29.79 5.04
N GLU A 4 7.05 29.48 3.74
CA GLU A 4 6.19 28.48 3.12
C GLU A 4 6.25 27.23 3.98
N THR A 5 5.15 26.98 4.70
CA THR A 5 4.99 25.79 5.52
C THR A 5 4.65 24.70 4.52
N THR A 6 5.66 24.16 3.85
CA THR A 6 5.51 22.97 3.01
C THR A 6 5.10 21.85 3.93
N ASN A 7 3.79 21.60 4.03
CA ASN A 7 3.26 20.49 4.79
C ASN A 7 4.01 19.23 4.36
N PRO A 8 4.58 18.44 5.29
CA PRO A 8 5.26 17.21 4.92
C PRO A 8 4.28 16.32 4.13
N PRO A 9 4.77 15.60 3.11
CA PRO A 9 3.91 14.74 2.31
C PRO A 9 3.18 13.74 3.21
N ARG A 10 1.86 13.60 3.02
CA ARG A 10 1.05 12.65 3.76
C ARG A 10 1.50 11.22 3.46
N ILE A 11 1.43 10.37 4.46
CA ILE A 11 1.79 8.96 4.38
C ILE A 11 0.60 8.19 3.81
N GLU A 12 0.76 7.59 2.64
CA GLU A 12 -0.32 6.84 2.00
C GLU A 12 -0.52 5.48 2.66
N VAL A 13 -1.78 5.17 2.97
CA VAL A 13 -2.22 3.89 3.55
C VAL A 13 -3.15 3.21 2.56
N LEU A 14 -2.62 2.23 1.84
CA LEU A 14 -3.33 1.59 0.72
C LEU A 14 -4.36 0.55 1.16
N SER A 15 -4.34 0.13 2.43
CA SER A 15 -5.28 -0.84 3.00
C SER A 15 -6.63 -0.19 3.31
N PRO A 16 -7.74 -0.62 2.66
CA PRO A 16 -9.06 -0.06 2.93
C PRO A 16 -9.55 -0.32 4.36
N GLY A 17 -10.26 0.65 4.94
CA GLY A 17 -10.97 0.48 6.22
C GLY A 17 -10.10 0.44 7.49
N VAL A 18 -8.82 0.79 7.42
CA VAL A 18 -7.91 0.73 8.58
C VAL A 18 -7.82 2.03 9.40
N LYS A 19 -8.51 3.10 8.98
CA LYS A 19 -8.47 4.41 9.66
C LYS A 19 -8.88 4.32 11.13
N ALA A 20 -9.99 3.65 11.43
CA ALA A 20 -10.47 3.47 12.80
C ALA A 20 -9.44 2.74 13.69
N GLN A 21 -8.68 1.81 13.12
CA GLN A 21 -7.61 1.12 13.84
C GLN A 21 -6.45 2.06 14.17
N PHE A 22 -6.09 2.97 13.25
CA PHE A 22 -5.05 3.97 13.48
C PHE A 22 -5.49 4.99 14.53
N GLU A 23 -6.73 5.46 14.47
CA GLU A 23 -7.32 6.33 15.50
C GLU A 23 -7.28 5.66 16.87
N HIS A 24 -7.65 4.38 16.94
CA HIS A 24 -7.56 3.59 18.16
C HIS A 24 -6.11 3.50 18.68
N TRP A 25 -5.14 3.22 17.82
CA TRP A 25 -3.71 3.17 18.21
C TRP A 25 -3.17 4.53 18.66
N ILE A 26 -3.58 5.62 18.02
CA ILE A 26 -3.21 6.97 18.46
C ILE A 26 -3.78 7.25 19.85
N ALA A 27 -5.06 6.96 20.06
CA ALA A 27 -5.74 7.21 21.32
C ALA A 27 -5.24 6.33 22.50
N THR A 28 -4.91 5.06 22.23
CA THR A 28 -4.66 4.07 23.29
C THR A 28 -3.21 3.59 23.38
N ARG A 29 -2.43 3.70 22.29
CA ARG A 29 -1.07 3.17 22.16
C ARG A 29 -0.03 4.26 21.87
N GLY A 30 -0.39 5.53 22.04
CA GLY A 30 0.53 6.67 21.92
C GLY A 30 0.99 7.00 20.51
N GLY A 31 0.40 6.38 19.48
CA GLY A 31 0.71 6.67 18.07
C GLY A 31 0.88 5.43 17.21
N VAL A 32 1.29 5.67 15.97
CA VAL A 32 1.57 4.66 14.94
C VAL A 32 3.02 4.78 14.49
N ILE A 33 3.76 3.68 14.58
CA ILE A 33 5.11 3.57 14.00
C ILE A 33 4.98 3.22 12.53
N VAL A 34 5.71 3.96 11.72
CA VAL A 34 5.85 3.75 10.27
C VAL A 34 7.17 3.05 9.99
N TRP A 35 7.08 1.89 9.35
CA TRP A 35 8.23 1.10 8.93
C TRP A 35 8.37 1.18 7.41
N LYS A 36 9.46 1.79 6.93
CA LYS A 36 9.74 1.96 5.50
C LYS A 36 10.33 0.69 4.91
N ASN A 37 9.81 0.28 3.77
CA ASN A 37 10.40 -0.81 3.00
C ASN A 37 11.77 -0.40 2.44
N ILE A 38 12.79 -1.18 2.75
CA ILE A 38 14.16 -1.03 2.22
C ILE A 38 14.53 -2.15 1.23
N ASN A 39 13.59 -3.06 0.92
CA ASN A 39 13.83 -4.13 -0.03
C ASN A 39 13.73 -3.62 -1.47
N PHE A 40 14.89 -3.37 -2.09
CA PHE A 40 14.97 -2.94 -3.48
C PHE A 40 14.50 -3.99 -4.50
N SER A 41 14.44 -5.27 -4.12
CA SER A 41 13.95 -6.34 -4.99
C SER A 41 12.43 -6.39 -5.06
N ASP A 42 11.74 -5.75 -4.11
CA ASP A 42 10.28 -5.65 -4.06
C ASP A 42 9.89 -4.26 -3.53
N PRO A 43 10.10 -3.20 -4.33
CA PRO A 43 9.83 -1.84 -3.89
C PRO A 43 8.34 -1.60 -3.63
N ASP A 44 7.48 -2.40 -4.27
CA ASP A 44 6.03 -2.27 -4.20
C ASP A 44 5.42 -2.86 -2.92
N ALA A 45 6.20 -3.53 -2.06
CA ALA A 45 5.72 -4.10 -0.81
C ALA A 45 5.19 -3.07 0.22
N GLY A 46 5.49 -1.78 0.00
CA GLY A 46 4.94 -0.67 0.77
C GLY A 46 5.37 -0.60 2.25
N ASN A 47 4.84 0.40 2.95
CA ASN A 47 5.12 0.60 4.37
C ASN A 47 4.33 -0.36 5.24
N ILE A 48 4.90 -0.75 6.37
CA ILE A 48 4.19 -1.45 7.44
C ILE A 48 3.90 -0.47 8.58
N PHE A 49 2.77 -0.67 9.25
CA PHE A 49 2.34 0.17 10.36
C PHE A 49 2.10 -0.69 11.60
N THR A 50 2.58 -0.23 12.75
CA THR A 50 2.36 -0.89 14.05
C THR A 50 2.02 0.16 15.11
N PRO A 51 1.37 -0.19 16.22
CA PRO A 51 1.19 0.74 17.33
C PRO A 51 2.54 1.15 17.94
N ALA A 52 2.63 2.37 18.48
CA ALA A 52 3.84 2.88 19.14
C ALA A 52 4.17 2.16 20.45
N THR A 53 3.17 1.58 21.10
CA THR A 53 3.31 0.80 22.31
C THR A 53 2.58 -0.55 22.17
N THR A 54 3.17 -1.63 22.67
CA THR A 54 2.56 -2.96 22.69
C THR A 54 1.40 -3.03 23.70
N GLN A 55 0.71 -4.17 23.75
CA GLN A 55 -0.35 -4.40 24.73
C GLN A 55 0.11 -4.17 26.17
N ASP A 56 1.34 -4.59 26.47
CA ASP A 56 1.97 -4.56 27.80
C ASP A 56 2.71 -3.25 28.12
N GLY A 57 2.55 -2.19 27.32
CA GLY A 57 3.21 -0.92 27.58
C GLY A 57 4.67 -0.82 27.11
N LYS A 58 5.19 -1.84 26.40
CA LYS A 58 6.58 -1.80 25.88
C LYS A 58 6.66 -1.00 24.57
N PRO A 59 7.80 -0.38 24.25
CA PRO A 59 7.99 0.31 22.97
C PRO A 59 7.75 -0.64 21.80
N GLY A 60 6.85 -0.27 20.89
CA GLY A 60 6.57 -1.05 19.68
C GLY A 60 7.77 -1.12 18.73
N ARG A 61 8.73 -0.20 18.86
CA ARG A 61 9.98 -0.17 18.08
C ARG A 61 10.87 -1.38 18.33
N ASP A 62 10.76 -2.01 19.49
CA ASP A 62 11.55 -3.20 19.81
C ASP A 62 11.01 -4.46 19.10
N ALA A 63 9.75 -4.39 18.63
CA ALA A 63 9.08 -5.45 17.90
C ALA A 63 9.11 -5.19 16.37
N LYS A 64 10.32 -5.09 15.80
CA LYS A 64 10.51 -4.91 14.35
C LYS A 64 9.76 -6.00 13.58
N PRO A 65 8.85 -5.66 12.65
CA PRO A 65 7.96 -6.64 12.03
C PRO A 65 8.69 -7.57 11.06
N ARG A 66 9.62 -7.03 10.26
CA ARG A 66 10.40 -7.77 9.25
C ARG A 66 11.76 -7.15 9.02
N TRP A 67 12.72 -7.95 8.54
CA TRP A 67 14.07 -7.49 8.20
C TRP A 67 14.06 -6.37 7.14
N SER A 68 13.12 -6.44 6.19
CA SER A 68 12.97 -5.54 5.04
C SER A 68 12.36 -4.18 5.38
N HIS A 69 11.98 -3.94 6.63
CA HIS A 69 11.21 -2.76 7.02
C HIS A 69 11.93 -2.02 8.15
N GLU A 70 12.56 -0.89 7.82
CA GLU A 70 13.29 -0.08 8.78
C GLU A 70 12.40 0.97 9.45
N TYR A 71 12.73 1.29 10.70
CA TYR A 71 12.05 2.35 11.42
C TYR A 71 12.20 3.68 10.68
N SER A 72 11.09 4.35 10.41
CA SER A 72 11.08 5.69 9.83
C SER A 72 10.73 6.73 10.88
N GLU A 73 9.49 6.70 11.38
CA GLU A 73 8.98 7.70 12.30
C GLU A 73 7.80 7.15 13.13
N THR A 74 7.51 7.84 14.23
CA THR A 74 6.29 7.60 15.02
C THR A 74 5.37 8.80 14.81
N VAL A 75 4.13 8.52 14.41
CA VAL A 75 3.13 9.52 14.06
C VAL A 75 1.98 9.46 15.04
N THR A 76 1.64 10.62 15.61
CA THR A 76 0.57 10.77 16.60
C THR A 76 -0.63 11.55 16.07
N ASP A 77 -0.54 12.14 14.87
CA ASP A 77 -1.63 12.87 14.23
C ASP A 77 -2.18 12.06 13.05
N ILE A 78 -3.49 11.80 13.08
CA ILE A 78 -4.20 11.06 12.02
C ILE A 78 -4.15 11.80 10.68
N LYS A 79 -4.08 13.14 10.69
CA LYS A 79 -4.06 13.97 9.47
C LYS A 79 -2.79 13.82 8.65
N ARG A 80 -1.75 13.20 9.22
CA ARG A 80 -0.53 12.84 8.48
C ARG A 80 -0.71 11.61 7.59
N PHE A 81 -1.80 10.87 7.72
CA PHE A 81 -2.12 9.73 6.88
C PHE A 81 -3.14 10.08 5.80
N LYS A 82 -3.01 9.47 4.63
CA LYS A 82 -3.98 9.52 3.54
C LYS A 82 -4.51 8.10 3.32
N PHE A 83 -5.74 7.86 3.75
CA PHE A 83 -6.34 6.54 3.72
C PHE A 83 -7.04 6.26 2.39
N THR A 84 -6.93 5.02 1.93
CA THR A 84 -7.73 4.50 0.84
C THR A 84 -9.11 4.08 1.35
N ALA A 85 -10.18 4.59 0.76
CA ALA A 85 -11.55 4.16 1.07
C ALA A 85 -11.85 2.78 0.49
N ALA A 86 -11.48 2.58 -0.78
CA ALA A 86 -11.77 1.36 -1.52
C ALA A 86 -10.82 1.19 -2.71
N LEU A 87 -10.61 -0.06 -3.10
CA LEU A 87 -10.07 -0.41 -4.40
C LEU A 87 -11.25 -0.70 -5.34
N LYS A 88 -11.38 0.10 -6.40
CA LYS A 88 -12.47 -0.06 -7.37
C LYS A 88 -11.94 -0.77 -8.61
N GLU A 89 -12.51 -1.93 -8.93
CA GLU A 89 -12.26 -2.61 -10.20
C GLU A 89 -12.71 -1.73 -11.37
N VAL A 90 -11.81 -1.47 -12.31
CA VAL A 90 -12.08 -0.67 -13.51
C VAL A 90 -11.95 -1.45 -14.80
N LYS A 91 -11.21 -2.56 -14.76
CA LYS A 91 -11.00 -3.42 -15.92
C LYS A 91 -10.58 -4.81 -15.50
N ARG A 92 -11.04 -5.81 -16.24
CA ARG A 92 -10.64 -7.21 -16.10
C ARG A 92 -10.35 -7.79 -17.47
N PHE A 93 -9.29 -8.59 -17.59
CA PHE A 93 -8.99 -9.30 -18.83
C PHE A 93 -8.08 -10.51 -18.60
N ARG A 94 -8.26 -11.53 -19.42
CA ARG A 94 -7.41 -12.73 -19.41
C ARG A 94 -5.97 -12.41 -19.82
N VAL A 95 -5.02 -13.01 -19.10
CA VAL A 95 -3.59 -12.90 -19.40
C VAL A 95 -2.99 -14.27 -19.70
N GLY A 96 -2.00 -14.29 -20.60
CA GLY A 96 -1.23 -15.50 -20.84
C GLY A 96 -0.33 -15.77 -19.64
N VAL A 97 -0.45 -16.95 -19.07
CA VAL A 97 0.33 -17.41 -17.92
C VAL A 97 1.18 -18.60 -18.36
N ARG A 98 2.40 -18.68 -17.85
CA ARG A 98 3.31 -19.81 -18.05
C ARG A 98 3.84 -20.33 -16.73
N MET A 99 4.34 -21.55 -16.75
CA MET A 99 5.06 -22.09 -15.60
C MET A 99 6.41 -21.39 -15.44
N GLY A 100 6.77 -21.04 -14.20
CA GLY A 100 8.11 -20.59 -13.87
C GLY A 100 9.15 -21.67 -14.21
N SER A 101 10.39 -21.27 -14.44
CA SER A 101 11.48 -22.20 -14.81
C SER A 101 11.72 -23.33 -13.81
N GLN A 102 11.33 -23.14 -12.55
CA GLN A 102 11.42 -24.14 -11.47
C GLN A 102 10.10 -24.88 -11.21
N GLY A 103 9.07 -24.69 -12.04
CA GLY A 103 7.77 -25.38 -11.89
C GLY A 103 6.89 -24.94 -10.73
N MET A 104 7.42 -24.20 -9.75
CA MET A 104 6.73 -23.91 -8.48
C MET A 104 5.85 -22.65 -8.48
N SER A 105 5.88 -21.81 -9.52
CA SER A 105 5.12 -20.55 -9.54
C SER A 105 4.62 -20.16 -10.92
N LEU A 106 3.35 -19.76 -10.99
CA LEU A 106 2.75 -19.22 -12.22
C LEU A 106 3.29 -17.83 -12.48
N LYS A 107 3.76 -17.60 -13.71
CA LYS A 107 4.28 -16.30 -14.15
C LYS A 107 3.45 -15.78 -15.30
N VAL A 108 3.04 -14.52 -15.21
CA VAL A 108 2.46 -13.82 -16.36
C VAL A 108 3.53 -13.72 -17.44
N THR A 109 3.15 -13.99 -18.69
CA THR A 109 4.02 -13.82 -19.85
C THR A 109 4.46 -12.36 -20.01
N ASP A 110 5.62 -12.11 -20.62
CA ASP A 110 6.13 -10.75 -20.79
C ASP A 110 5.16 -9.85 -21.55
N GLY A 111 4.47 -10.40 -22.55
CA GLY A 111 3.38 -9.72 -23.26
C GLY A 111 2.18 -9.39 -22.37
N GLY A 112 1.80 -10.30 -21.46
CA GLY A 112 0.78 -10.08 -20.45
C GLY A 112 1.17 -8.97 -19.47
N THR A 113 2.39 -9.01 -18.95
CA THR A 113 2.93 -7.99 -18.04
C THR A 113 2.96 -6.61 -18.70
N ARG A 114 3.40 -6.52 -19.97
CA ARG A 114 3.38 -5.26 -20.72
C ARG A 114 1.96 -4.71 -20.89
N ARG A 115 0.98 -5.59 -21.14
CA ARG A 115 -0.43 -5.20 -21.24
C ARG A 115 -0.97 -4.70 -19.90
N ILE A 116 -0.70 -5.40 -18.80
CA ILE A 116 -1.09 -4.97 -17.44
C ILE A 116 -0.55 -3.57 -17.16
N ARG A 117 0.76 -3.34 -17.34
CA ARG A 117 1.37 -2.02 -17.12
C ARG A 117 0.74 -0.92 -17.96
N LYS A 118 0.44 -1.20 -19.24
CA LYS A 118 -0.24 -0.25 -20.13
C LYS A 118 -1.64 0.09 -19.65
N GLU A 119 -2.40 -0.91 -19.18
CA GLU A 119 -3.76 -0.69 -18.70
C GLU A 119 -3.79 -0.01 -17.33
N CYS A 120 -2.84 -0.27 -16.42
CA CYS A 120 -2.66 0.52 -15.20
C CYS A 120 -2.36 1.99 -15.52
N ALA A 121 -1.44 2.27 -16.44
CA ALA A 121 -1.10 3.64 -16.84
C ALA A 121 -2.31 4.39 -17.42
N LYS A 122 -3.09 3.73 -18.29
CA LYS A 122 -4.35 4.29 -18.81
C LYS A 122 -5.40 4.52 -17.73
N ALA A 123 -5.54 3.60 -16.78
CA ALA A 123 -6.46 3.76 -15.67
C ALA A 123 -6.06 4.97 -14.81
N LYS A 124 -4.76 5.12 -14.54
CA LYS A 124 -4.22 6.26 -13.81
C LYS A 124 -4.51 7.58 -14.49
N GLU A 125 -4.28 7.68 -15.80
CA GLU A 125 -4.57 8.88 -16.59
C GLU A 125 -6.08 9.17 -16.66
N LYS A 126 -6.89 8.14 -16.94
CA LYS A 126 -8.35 8.29 -17.14
C LYS A 126 -9.08 8.71 -15.86
N TYR A 127 -8.72 8.12 -14.72
CA TYR A 127 -9.40 8.35 -13.45
C TYR A 127 -8.67 9.34 -12.54
N ASN A 128 -7.51 9.86 -12.98
CA ASN A 128 -6.64 10.74 -12.20
C ASN A 128 -6.40 10.21 -10.77
N ALA A 129 -6.16 8.90 -10.66
CA ALA A 129 -6.04 8.17 -9.40
C ALA A 129 -4.95 7.10 -9.54
N GLU A 130 -4.31 6.71 -8.44
CA GLU A 130 -3.35 5.59 -8.49
C GLU A 130 -4.04 4.29 -8.93
N ALA A 131 -3.36 3.52 -9.76
CA ALA A 131 -3.88 2.28 -10.33
C ALA A 131 -2.95 1.11 -10.02
N THR A 132 -3.52 0.03 -9.52
CA THR A 132 -2.83 -1.22 -9.20
C THR A 132 -3.46 -2.39 -9.95
N TYR A 133 -2.86 -3.57 -9.82
CA TYR A 133 -3.36 -4.80 -10.42
C TYR A 133 -3.32 -5.94 -9.40
N ARG A 134 -4.35 -6.78 -9.46
CA ARG A 134 -4.44 -8.05 -8.76
C ARG A 134 -4.62 -9.18 -9.76
N PHE A 135 -3.88 -10.27 -9.57
CA PHE A 135 -4.06 -11.49 -10.35
C PHE A 135 -5.17 -12.33 -9.73
N ASP A 136 -6.15 -12.71 -10.55
CA ASP A 136 -7.18 -13.67 -10.21
C ASP A 136 -6.69 -15.07 -10.61
N TYR A 137 -6.31 -15.88 -9.62
CA TYR A 137 -5.74 -17.20 -9.85
C TYR A 137 -6.77 -18.22 -10.34
N GLU A 138 -8.05 -18.04 -10.01
CA GLU A 138 -9.11 -18.96 -10.42
C GLU A 138 -9.43 -18.78 -11.90
N THR A 139 -9.55 -17.53 -12.35
CA THR A 139 -9.93 -17.21 -13.74
C THR A 139 -8.73 -16.94 -14.66
N GLN A 140 -7.52 -16.84 -14.09
CA GLN A 140 -6.28 -16.44 -14.79
C GLN A 140 -6.37 -15.05 -15.43
N GLU A 141 -7.04 -14.14 -14.74
CA GLU A 141 -7.29 -12.78 -15.22
C GLU A 141 -6.48 -11.76 -14.45
N ALA A 142 -6.24 -10.65 -15.15
CA ALA A 142 -5.76 -9.43 -14.53
C ALA A 142 -6.91 -8.49 -14.23
N VAL A 143 -7.02 -8.15 -12.95
CA VAL A 143 -7.97 -7.17 -12.42
C VAL A 143 -7.21 -5.88 -12.19
N ILE A 144 -7.57 -4.82 -12.91
CA ILE A 144 -7.04 -3.48 -12.74
C ILE A 144 -7.97 -2.73 -11.78
N GLU A 145 -7.38 -2.20 -10.72
CA GLU A 145 -8.10 -1.52 -9.65
C GLU A 145 -7.55 -0.09 -9.49
N ILE A 146 -8.43 0.87 -9.25
CA ILE A 146 -8.03 2.24 -8.88
C ILE A 146 -8.21 2.46 -7.39
N VAL A 147 -7.31 3.24 -6.81
CA VAL A 147 -7.36 3.67 -5.42
C VAL A 147 -8.37 4.81 -5.30
N VAL A 148 -9.47 4.55 -4.59
CA VAL A 148 -10.44 5.59 -4.23
C VAL A 148 -10.02 6.14 -2.86
N PRO A 149 -9.55 7.39 -2.76
CA PRO A 149 -9.18 7.97 -1.48
C PRO A 149 -10.41 8.12 -0.58
N GLU A 150 -10.21 7.96 0.72
CA GLU A 150 -11.23 8.36 1.70
C GLU A 150 -11.43 9.87 1.60
N LYS A 151 -12.69 10.33 1.68
CA LYS A 151 -12.95 11.76 1.71
C LYS A 151 -12.39 12.30 3.02
N ASP A 152 -11.51 13.30 2.92
CA ASP A 152 -11.13 14.11 4.07
C ASP A 152 -12.39 14.87 4.51
N GLU A 153 -12.95 14.53 5.67
CA GLU A 153 -13.98 15.33 6.35
C GLU A 153 -13.37 16.58 7.01
#